data_AF-A0A7C7M7K0-F1
#
_entry.id   AF-A0A7C7M7K0-F1
#
_cell.length_a   1.000
_cell.length_b   1.000
_cell.length_c   1.000
_cell.angle_alpha   90.00
_cell.angle_beta   90.00
_cell.angle_gamma   90.00
#
_symmetry.space_group_name_H-M   'P 1'
#
loop_
_entity.id
_entity.type
_entity.pdbx_description
1 polymer ?
#
loop_
_entity_poly.entity_id
_entity_poly.type
_entity_poly.pdbx_seq_one_letter_code
_entity_poly.pdbx_strand_id
1 'polypeptide(L)'
;MIDPNWTSLLPPVLAIVLAIWTKQVYLSLAGGLWLAWTMLSEWNPLSGIAASIQGAVDVLGSDAQVILFTLVIGALIATVEASGGVRGFVRFLERNKWVDSAKKSQLLAWATGMVIFIESNITVLVAGSVARPLFDRYKSSREKLAYIIDSTSAPICILIPMNAWGAYNLGILEGLGVENALMVYNYWQIGFRVVFGQRF
;
A
#
# COMPACT_ATOMS: atom_id res chain seq x y z
N MET A 1 14.77 -10.80 27.12
CA MET A 1 13.41 -10.82 26.56
C MET A 1 13.02 -9.36 26.38
N ILE A 2 12.77 -8.90 25.15
CA ILE A 2 12.28 -7.55 24.92
C ILE A 2 10.79 -7.60 25.23
N ASP A 3 10.43 -7.25 26.46
CA ASP A 3 9.03 -7.12 26.82
C ASP A 3 8.41 -6.00 25.97
N PRO A 4 7.24 -6.22 25.34
CA PRO A 4 6.59 -5.19 24.57
C PRO A 4 6.23 -4.01 25.48
N ASN A 5 7.06 -2.96 25.40
CA ASN A 5 6.92 -1.75 26.19
C ASN A 5 6.43 -0.60 25.29
N TRP A 6 5.79 0.41 25.87
CA TRP A 6 5.26 1.57 25.12
C TRP A 6 6.33 2.29 24.31
N THR A 7 7.61 2.16 24.71
CA THR A 7 8.77 2.69 24.01
C THR A 7 8.91 2.15 22.58
N SER A 8 8.41 0.95 22.27
CA SER A 8 8.45 0.39 20.91
C SER A 8 7.61 1.18 19.90
N LEU A 9 6.71 2.05 20.37
CA LEU A 9 5.94 2.95 19.52
C LEU A 9 6.68 4.25 19.19
N LEU A 10 7.80 4.56 19.86
CA LEU A 10 8.55 5.80 19.63
C LEU A 10 9.04 5.93 18.17
N PRO A 11 9.69 4.92 17.56
CA PRO A 11 10.15 5.02 16.18
C PRO A 11 9.05 5.34 15.15
N PRO A 12 7.91 4.62 15.10
CA PRO A 12 6.84 4.93 14.15
C PRO A 12 6.17 6.28 14.45
N VAL A 13 5.98 6.64 15.71
CA VAL A 13 5.42 7.95 16.08
C VAL A 13 6.34 9.08 15.63
N LEU A 14 7.64 8.96 15.87
CA LEU A 14 8.62 9.94 15.39
C LEU A 14 8.57 10.06 13.86
N ALA A 15 8.57 8.94 13.14
CA ALA A 15 8.49 8.95 11.68
C ALA A 15 7.23 9.66 11.17
N ILE A 16 6.06 9.43 11.79
CA ILE A 16 4.80 10.09 11.40
C ILE A 16 4.87 11.60 11.69
N VAL A 17 5.32 11.98 12.89
CA VAL A 17 5.42 13.39 13.28
C VAL A 17 6.39 14.15 12.36
N LEU A 18 7.56 13.56 12.09
CA LEU A 18 8.53 14.12 11.16
C LEU A 18 7.95 14.19 9.75
N ALA A 19 7.20 13.19 9.30
CA ALA A 19 6.64 13.18 7.94
C ALA A 19 5.63 14.32 7.74
N ILE A 20 4.80 14.59 8.75
CA ILE A 20 3.83 15.68 8.73
C ILE A 20 4.54 17.03 8.80
N TRP A 21 5.53 17.17 9.69
CA TRP A 21 6.21 18.45 9.93
C TRP A 21 7.17 18.84 8.80
N THR A 22 8.06 17.91 8.42
CA THR A 22 9.08 18.15 7.38
C THR A 22 8.50 18.08 5.97
N LYS A 23 7.33 17.44 5.80
CA LYS A 23 6.76 17.08 4.50
C LYS A 23 7.73 16.28 3.62
N GLN A 24 8.70 15.59 4.23
CA GLN A 24 9.73 14.80 3.57
C GLN A 24 9.73 13.38 4.13
N VAL A 25 9.09 12.47 3.39
CA VAL A 25 8.91 11.07 3.81
C VAL A 25 10.25 10.38 4.03
N TYR A 26 11.22 10.57 3.13
CA TYR A 26 12.53 9.92 3.21
C TYR A 26 13.30 10.27 4.49
N LEU A 27 13.38 11.55 4.85
CA LEU A 27 14.04 11.98 6.08
C LEU A 27 13.33 11.46 7.32
N SER A 28 12.00 11.38 7.25
CA SER A 28 11.17 10.97 8.38
C SER A 28 11.30 9.48 8.67
N LEU A 29 11.34 8.66 7.60
CA LEU A 29 11.65 7.24 7.70
C LEU A 29 13.08 7.00 8.20
N ALA A 30 14.06 7.76 7.70
CA ALA A 30 15.45 7.68 8.17
C ALA A 30 15.57 8.03 9.66
N GLY A 31 14.87 9.08 10.12
CA GLY A 31 14.83 9.47 11.54
C GLY A 31 14.19 8.41 12.43
N GLY A 32 13.06 7.82 12.00
CA GLY A 32 12.44 6.71 12.71
C GLY A 32 13.32 5.47 12.77
N LEU A 33 13.97 5.11 11.64
CA LEU A 33 14.89 3.98 11.57
C LEU A 33 16.10 4.19 12.50
N TRP A 34 16.70 5.38 12.47
CA TRP A 34 17.80 5.74 13.37
C TRP A 34 17.39 5.63 14.84
N LEU A 35 16.20 6.11 15.20
CA LEU A 35 15.71 5.99 16.58
C LEU A 35 15.50 4.53 16.98
N ALA A 36 14.93 3.69 16.10
CA ALA A 36 14.76 2.26 16.36
C ALA A 36 16.11 1.58 16.63
N TRP A 37 17.12 1.82 15.79
CA TRP A 37 18.45 1.24 15.98
C TRP A 37 19.22 1.82 17.16
N THR A 38 18.98 3.08 17.51
CA THR A 38 19.51 3.69 18.75
C THR A 38 18.95 3.00 19.98
N MET A 39 17.65 2.69 20.00
CA MET A 39 17.03 1.92 21.09
C MET A 39 17.61 0.51 21.21
N LEU A 40 17.91 -0.15 20.09
CA LEU A 40 18.57 -1.46 20.07
C LEU A 40 20.05 -1.38 20.48
N SER A 41 20.68 -0.22 20.32
CA SER A 41 22.09 0.03 20.66
C SER A 41 22.26 0.64 22.06
N GLU A 42 21.43 0.24 23.02
CA GLU A 42 21.46 0.70 24.42
C GLU A 42 21.37 2.24 24.55
N TRP A 43 20.57 2.89 23.70
CA TRP A 43 20.40 4.35 23.66
C TRP A 43 21.65 5.15 23.26
N ASN A 44 22.66 4.51 22.68
CA ASN A 44 23.82 5.20 22.12
C ASN A 44 23.51 5.69 20.69
N PRO A 45 23.43 7.02 20.45
CA PRO A 45 22.99 7.53 19.15
C PRO A 45 24.03 7.37 18.04
N LEU A 46 25.33 7.36 18.39
CA LEU A 46 26.43 7.21 17.43
C LEU A 46 26.50 5.78 16.89
N SER A 47 26.43 4.79 17.77
CA SER A 47 26.32 3.39 17.34
C SER A 47 24.99 3.13 16.63
N GLY A 48 23.90 3.77 17.07
CA GLY A 48 22.59 3.72 16.40
C GLY A 48 22.62 4.17 14.93
N ILE A 49 23.40 5.22 14.59
CA ILE A 49 23.59 5.63 13.19
C ILE A 49 24.28 4.50 12.40
N ALA A 50 25.42 4.01 12.88
CA ALA A 50 26.17 2.95 12.20
C ALA A 50 25.32 1.68 12.02
N ALA A 51 24.60 1.27 13.06
CA ALA A 51 23.71 0.11 13.06
C ALA A 51 22.53 0.32 12.11
N SER A 52 21.95 1.53 12.03
CA SER A 52 20.86 1.82 11.10
C SER A 52 21.28 1.73 9.63
N ILE A 53 22.49 2.18 9.32
CA ILE A 53 23.06 2.07 7.97
C ILE A 53 23.35 0.60 7.66
N GLN A 54 23.98 -0.12 8.59
CA GLN A 54 24.27 -1.53 8.41
C GLN A 54 23.00 -2.36 8.22
N GLY A 55 21.98 -2.16 9.05
CA GLY A 55 20.69 -2.83 8.91
C GLY A 55 20.00 -2.54 7.57
N ALA A 56 20.09 -1.31 7.07
CA ALA A 56 19.59 -0.98 5.74
C ALA A 56 20.35 -1.73 4.62
N VAL A 57 21.67 -1.88 4.75
CA VAL A 57 22.50 -2.67 3.82
C VAL A 57 22.19 -4.16 3.92
N ASP A 58 21.98 -4.69 5.12
CA ASP A 58 21.69 -6.12 5.34
C ASP A 58 20.37 -6.52 4.65
N VAL A 59 19.35 -5.66 4.70
CA VAL A 59 18.07 -5.86 3.98
C VAL A 59 18.25 -5.95 2.46
N LEU A 60 19.25 -5.23 1.89
CA LEU A 60 19.57 -5.37 0.47
C LEU A 60 20.07 -6.77 0.12
N GLY A 61 20.66 -7.49 1.08
CA GLY A 61 21.14 -8.86 0.93
C GLY A 61 20.08 -9.92 1.24
N SER A 62 19.33 -9.77 2.33
CA SER A 62 18.35 -10.77 2.80
C SER A 62 17.05 -10.76 1.99
N ASP A 63 16.58 -9.56 1.61
CA ASP A 63 15.26 -9.36 1.00
C ASP A 63 15.37 -8.75 -0.41
N ALA A 64 16.49 -9.04 -1.08
CA ALA A 64 16.80 -8.58 -2.43
C ALA A 64 15.67 -8.86 -3.44
N GLN A 65 14.92 -9.96 -3.25
CA GLN A 65 13.77 -10.33 -4.07
C GLN A 65 12.65 -9.28 -4.01
N VAL A 66 12.35 -8.74 -2.82
CA VAL A 66 11.32 -7.71 -2.62
C VAL A 66 11.72 -6.40 -3.27
N ILE A 67 13.01 -6.03 -3.13
CA ILE A 67 13.56 -4.82 -3.73
C ILE A 67 13.54 -4.92 -5.27
N LEU A 68 14.01 -6.04 -5.81
CA LEU A 68 14.01 -6.29 -7.25
C LEU A 68 12.59 -6.30 -7.81
N PHE A 69 11.66 -6.95 -7.13
CA PHE A 69 10.25 -6.96 -7.52
C PHE A 69 9.67 -5.54 -7.58
N THR A 70 9.89 -4.74 -6.54
CA THR A 70 9.42 -3.34 -6.47
C THR A 70 10.02 -2.48 -7.58
N LEU A 71 11.31 -2.67 -7.89
CA LEU A 71 11.99 -1.97 -8.97
C LEU A 71 11.46 -2.35 -10.35
N VAL A 72 11.23 -3.64 -10.61
CA VAL A 72 10.66 -4.13 -11.88
C VAL A 72 9.25 -3.58 -12.09
N ILE A 73 8.40 -3.59 -11.04
CA ILE A 73 7.06 -3.02 -11.09
C ILE A 73 7.12 -1.51 -11.40
N GLY A 74 7.97 -0.77 -10.69
CA GLY A 74 8.18 0.66 -10.96
C GLY A 74 8.62 0.93 -12.41
N ALA A 75 9.53 0.11 -12.96
CA ALA A 75 9.99 0.22 -14.34
C ALA A 75 8.91 -0.12 -15.37
N LEU A 76 8.11 -1.17 -15.13
CA LEU A 76 6.97 -1.55 -15.98
C LEU A 76 5.97 -0.39 -16.09
N ILE A 77 5.64 0.19 -14.95
CA ILE A 77 4.72 1.32 -14.86
C ILE A 77 5.25 2.53 -15.63
N ALA A 78 6.49 2.93 -15.37
CA ALA A 78 7.12 4.05 -16.06
C ALA A 78 7.11 3.82 -17.59
N THR A 79 7.31 2.58 -18.03
CA THR A 79 7.24 2.18 -19.44
C THR A 79 5.82 2.30 -20.00
N VAL A 80 4.79 1.87 -19.27
CA VAL A 80 3.38 1.98 -19.66
C VAL A 80 2.94 3.45 -19.77
N GLU A 81 3.40 4.31 -18.87
CA GLU A 81 3.15 5.76 -18.94
C GLU A 81 3.89 6.43 -20.11
N ALA A 82 5.18 6.10 -20.28
CA ALA A 82 6.03 6.67 -21.32
C ALA A 82 5.56 6.28 -22.73
N SER A 83 5.19 5.00 -22.93
CA SER A 83 4.64 4.49 -24.20
C SER A 83 3.28 5.10 -24.57
N GLY A 84 2.64 5.82 -23.64
CA GLY A 84 1.31 6.38 -23.84
C GLY A 84 0.20 5.33 -23.83
N GLY A 85 0.48 4.11 -23.37
CA GLY A 85 -0.51 3.05 -23.22
C GLY A 85 -1.71 3.49 -22.38
N VAL A 86 -1.46 4.21 -21.29
CA VAL A 86 -2.50 4.83 -20.45
C VAL A 86 -3.38 5.80 -21.27
N ARG A 87 -2.76 6.69 -22.06
CA ARG A 87 -3.48 7.66 -22.91
C ARG A 87 -4.27 6.97 -24.01
N GLY A 88 -3.72 5.90 -24.61
CA GLY A 88 -4.38 5.09 -25.63
C GLY A 88 -5.58 4.32 -25.09
N PHE A 89 -5.44 3.74 -23.90
CA PHE A 89 -6.53 3.04 -23.21
C PHE A 89 -7.68 3.98 -22.84
N VAL A 90 -7.37 5.18 -22.34
CA VAL A 90 -8.37 6.22 -22.10
C VAL A 90 -9.12 6.56 -23.39
N ARG A 91 -8.42 6.81 -24.50
CA ARG A 91 -9.07 7.08 -25.81
C ARG A 91 -9.92 5.91 -26.29
N PHE A 92 -9.51 4.67 -26.04
CA PHE A 92 -10.28 3.47 -26.41
C PHE A 92 -11.59 3.37 -25.62
N LEU A 93 -11.53 3.54 -24.29
CA LEU A 93 -12.73 3.55 -23.43
C LEU A 93 -13.72 4.65 -23.83
N GLU A 94 -13.20 5.81 -24.23
CA GLU A 94 -13.98 6.93 -24.71
C GLU A 94 -14.61 6.66 -26.08
N ARG A 95 -13.85 6.11 -27.05
CA ARG A 95 -14.36 5.80 -28.39
C ARG A 95 -15.52 4.81 -28.34
N ASN A 96 -15.48 3.88 -27.41
CA ASN A 96 -16.56 2.93 -27.19
C ASN A 96 -17.73 3.49 -26.33
N LYS A 97 -17.68 4.76 -25.92
CA LYS A 97 -18.66 5.42 -25.02
C LYS A 97 -18.87 4.68 -23.68
N TRP A 98 -17.88 3.92 -23.22
CA TRP A 98 -17.98 3.21 -21.95
C TRP A 98 -17.92 4.16 -20.75
N VAL A 99 -17.28 5.32 -20.91
CA VAL A 99 -17.18 6.37 -19.89
C VAL A 99 -17.56 7.73 -20.46
N ASP A 100 -18.84 8.08 -20.39
CA ASP A 100 -19.44 9.32 -20.93
C ASP A 100 -19.84 10.34 -19.84
N SER A 101 -19.59 10.04 -18.57
CA SER A 101 -20.00 10.88 -17.45
C SER A 101 -19.07 10.76 -16.24
N ALA A 102 -19.09 11.79 -15.38
CA ALA A 102 -18.37 11.80 -14.12
C ALA A 102 -18.71 10.61 -13.20
N LYS A 103 -19.94 10.08 -13.28
CA LYS A 103 -20.35 8.89 -12.53
C LYS A 103 -19.68 7.63 -13.09
N LYS A 104 -19.63 7.48 -14.41
CA LYS A 104 -18.97 6.33 -15.04
C LYS A 104 -17.45 6.36 -14.86
N SER A 105 -16.82 7.54 -14.80
CA SER A 105 -15.38 7.63 -14.50
C SER A 105 -15.08 7.19 -13.07
N GLN A 106 -15.92 7.56 -12.10
CA GLN A 106 -15.84 7.08 -10.72
C GLN A 106 -16.06 5.57 -10.64
N LEU A 107 -17.05 5.04 -11.36
CA LEU A 107 -17.31 3.61 -11.42
C LEU A 107 -16.15 2.83 -12.04
N LEU A 108 -15.51 3.36 -13.08
CA LEU A 108 -14.32 2.78 -13.69
C LEU A 108 -13.18 2.72 -12.66
N ALA A 109 -12.87 3.83 -11.98
CA ALA A 109 -11.84 3.87 -10.96
C ALA A 109 -12.08 2.83 -9.86
N TRP A 110 -13.33 2.75 -9.39
CA TRP A 110 -13.75 1.78 -8.38
C TRP A 110 -13.62 0.33 -8.88
N ALA A 111 -14.15 0.04 -10.07
CA ALA A 111 -14.11 -1.30 -10.65
C ALA A 111 -12.68 -1.76 -10.95
N THR A 112 -11.81 -0.88 -11.46
CA THR A 112 -10.39 -1.18 -11.68
C THR A 112 -9.70 -1.49 -10.36
N GLY A 113 -10.00 -0.73 -9.29
CA GLY A 113 -9.49 -1.01 -7.94
C GLY A 113 -9.92 -2.37 -7.40
N MET A 114 -11.16 -2.78 -7.67
CA MET A 114 -11.64 -4.11 -7.24
C MET A 114 -11.05 -5.27 -8.02
N VAL A 115 -10.86 -5.13 -9.33
CA VAL A 115 -10.42 -6.22 -10.19
C VAL A 115 -8.92 -6.47 -10.04
N ILE A 116 -8.13 -5.42 -9.87
CA ILE A 116 -6.68 -5.51 -9.71
C ILE A 116 -6.38 -5.67 -8.22
N PHE A 117 -6.77 -6.76 -7.57
CA PHE A 117 -6.55 -6.98 -6.13
C PHE A 117 -5.23 -7.68 -5.80
N ILE A 118 -4.30 -7.73 -6.76
CA ILE A 118 -3.02 -8.46 -6.66
C ILE A 118 -2.15 -7.88 -5.55
N GLU A 119 -1.97 -6.55 -5.55
CA GLU A 119 -1.16 -5.83 -4.57
C GLU A 119 -1.60 -4.36 -4.56
N SER A 120 -1.78 -3.81 -3.36
CA SER A 120 -2.32 -2.48 -3.10
C SER A 120 -1.63 -1.33 -3.85
N ASN A 121 -0.30 -1.29 -3.91
CA ASN A 121 0.43 -0.23 -4.61
C ASN A 121 0.23 -0.33 -6.13
N ILE A 122 0.28 -1.53 -6.69
CA ILE A 122 -0.02 -1.77 -8.12
C ILE A 122 -1.46 -1.34 -8.43
N THR A 123 -2.42 -1.71 -7.58
CA THR A 123 -3.83 -1.31 -7.72
C THR A 123 -3.99 0.20 -7.75
N VAL A 124 -3.43 0.90 -6.75
CA VAL A 124 -3.51 2.36 -6.62
C VAL A 124 -2.96 3.03 -7.87
N LEU A 125 -1.83 2.52 -8.35
CA LEU A 125 -1.13 3.12 -9.46
C LEU A 125 -1.85 2.87 -10.80
N VAL A 126 -2.30 1.65 -11.06
CA VAL A 126 -3.01 1.34 -12.31
C VAL A 126 -4.36 2.04 -12.35
N ALA A 127 -5.15 1.98 -11.26
CA ALA A 127 -6.43 2.68 -11.18
C ALA A 127 -6.22 4.20 -11.29
N GLY A 128 -5.17 4.75 -10.66
CA GLY A 128 -4.79 6.16 -10.73
C GLY A 128 -4.43 6.61 -12.13
N SER A 129 -3.53 5.90 -12.80
CA SER A 129 -3.08 6.24 -14.15
C SER A 129 -4.25 6.20 -15.15
N VAL A 130 -5.14 5.21 -15.06
CA VAL A 130 -6.31 5.05 -15.94
C VAL A 130 -7.40 6.09 -15.65
N ALA A 131 -7.74 6.32 -14.37
CA ALA A 131 -8.88 7.17 -14.01
C ALA A 131 -8.56 8.66 -13.90
N ARG A 132 -7.30 9.04 -13.62
CA ARG A 132 -6.90 10.45 -13.44
C ARG A 132 -7.22 11.33 -14.66
N PRO A 133 -6.91 10.93 -15.92
CA PRO A 133 -7.25 11.74 -17.09
C PRO A 133 -8.77 11.93 -17.26
N LEU A 134 -9.57 10.90 -16.91
CA LEU A 134 -11.02 10.95 -17.00
C LEU A 134 -11.61 11.90 -15.95
N PHE A 135 -11.12 11.84 -14.70
CA PHE A 135 -11.54 12.75 -13.63
C PHE A 135 -11.22 14.21 -13.95
N ASP A 136 -10.01 14.47 -14.45
CA ASP A 136 -9.58 15.82 -14.85
C ASP A 136 -10.48 16.38 -15.95
N ARG A 137 -10.87 15.55 -16.94
CA ARG A 137 -11.76 15.94 -18.04
C ARG A 137 -13.18 16.25 -17.59
N TYR A 138 -13.75 15.42 -16.71
CA TYR A 138 -15.10 15.62 -16.18
C TYR A 138 -15.14 16.57 -14.98
N LYS A 139 -14.05 17.33 -14.73
CA LYS A 139 -13.91 18.29 -13.63
C LYS A 139 -14.30 17.69 -12.27
N SER A 140 -13.96 16.43 -12.07
CA SER A 140 -14.14 15.74 -10.79
C SER A 140 -12.95 15.98 -9.87
N SER A 141 -13.21 16.09 -8.57
CA SER A 141 -12.17 16.34 -7.57
C SER A 141 -11.11 15.23 -7.55
N ARG A 142 -9.83 15.63 -7.48
CA ARG A 142 -8.68 14.70 -7.37
C ARG A 142 -8.67 14.01 -6.00
N GLU A 143 -9.16 14.69 -4.97
CA GLU A 143 -9.33 14.18 -3.61
C GLU A 143 -10.34 13.03 -3.61
N LYS A 144 -11.44 13.19 -4.36
CA LYS A 144 -12.43 12.11 -4.52
C LYS A 144 -11.86 10.90 -5.27
N LEU A 145 -11.04 11.15 -6.29
CA LEU A 145 -10.33 10.08 -6.99
C LEU A 145 -9.41 9.31 -6.05
N ALA A 146 -8.58 10.02 -5.29
CA ALA A 146 -7.67 9.43 -4.31
C ALA A 146 -8.44 8.60 -3.27
N TYR A 147 -9.56 9.12 -2.76
CA TYR A 147 -10.42 8.39 -1.84
C TYR A 147 -10.98 7.09 -2.45
N ILE A 148 -11.51 7.12 -3.68
CA ILE A 148 -12.07 5.92 -4.34
C ILE A 148 -10.97 4.87 -4.56
N ILE A 149 -9.79 5.30 -5.00
CA ILE A 149 -8.67 4.40 -5.27
C ILE A 149 -8.15 3.78 -3.96
N ASP A 150 -7.98 4.59 -2.92
CA ASP A 150 -7.46 4.12 -1.63
C ASP A 150 -8.44 3.18 -0.93
N SER A 151 -9.72 3.53 -0.90
CA SER A 151 -10.80 2.71 -0.32
C SER A 151 -11.09 1.41 -1.09
N THR A 152 -10.63 1.29 -2.34
CA THR A 152 -10.75 0.03 -3.10
C THR A 152 -9.46 -0.79 -3.08
N SER A 153 -8.29 -0.17 -3.04
CA SER A 153 -7.02 -0.91 -3.15
C SER A 153 -6.71 -1.71 -1.89
N ALA A 154 -6.46 -1.05 -0.76
CA ALA A 154 -6.02 -1.73 0.45
C ALA A 154 -7.10 -2.67 1.05
N PRO A 155 -8.39 -2.28 1.15
CA PRO A 155 -9.40 -3.14 1.74
C PRO A 155 -9.63 -4.41 0.93
N ILE A 156 -9.64 -4.33 -0.40
CA ILE A 156 -9.93 -5.50 -1.25
C ILE A 156 -8.75 -6.46 -1.26
N CYS A 157 -7.51 -5.93 -1.27
CA CYS A 157 -6.32 -6.76 -1.14
C CYS A 157 -6.30 -7.55 0.19
N ILE A 158 -6.73 -6.97 1.29
CA ILE A 158 -6.82 -7.69 2.59
C ILE A 158 -8.05 -8.62 2.63
N LEU A 159 -9.10 -8.38 1.85
CA LEU A 159 -10.29 -9.23 1.83
C LEU A 159 -10.15 -10.48 0.94
N ILE A 160 -9.15 -10.58 0.07
CA ILE A 160 -9.02 -11.73 -0.83
C ILE A 160 -7.80 -12.56 -0.43
N PRO A 161 -7.96 -13.82 0.04
CA PRO A 161 -6.82 -14.65 0.49
C PRO A 161 -5.86 -15.04 -0.64
N MET A 162 -6.27 -14.88 -1.90
CA MET A 162 -5.50 -15.28 -3.09
C MET A 162 -4.47 -14.24 -3.53
N ASN A 163 -3.77 -13.59 -2.59
CA ASN A 163 -2.70 -12.64 -2.88
C ASN A 163 -1.64 -12.61 -1.75
N ALA A 164 -0.63 -11.73 -1.88
CA ALA A 164 0.46 -11.61 -0.92
C ALA A 164 -0.01 -11.21 0.49
N TRP A 165 -1.02 -10.34 0.60
CA TRP A 165 -1.59 -9.91 1.88
C TRP A 165 -2.37 -11.04 2.57
N GLY A 166 -3.09 -11.86 1.80
CA GLY A 166 -3.73 -13.07 2.29
C GLY A 166 -2.73 -14.06 2.87
N ALA A 167 -1.68 -14.38 2.11
CA ALA A 167 -0.61 -15.27 2.55
C ALA A 167 0.11 -14.75 3.81
N TYR A 168 0.38 -13.44 3.88
CA TYR A 168 1.00 -12.83 5.06
C TYR A 168 0.14 -12.97 6.33
N ASN A 169 -1.16 -12.70 6.24
CA ASN A 169 -2.07 -12.84 7.38
C ASN A 169 -2.20 -14.31 7.82
N LEU A 170 -2.28 -15.24 6.88
CA LEU A 170 -2.28 -16.67 7.20
C LEU A 170 -0.99 -17.08 7.92
N GLY A 171 0.17 -16.60 7.45
CA GLY A 171 1.45 -16.86 8.11
C GLY A 171 1.52 -16.30 9.53
N ILE A 172 0.97 -15.11 9.78
CA ILE A 172 0.86 -14.59 11.16
C ILE A 172 -0.04 -15.47 12.02
N LEU A 173 -1.23 -15.85 11.51
CA LEU A 173 -2.19 -16.66 12.26
C LEU A 173 -1.61 -18.05 12.60
N GLU A 174 -0.92 -18.68 11.65
CA GLU A 174 -0.21 -19.94 11.86
C GLU A 174 0.94 -19.77 12.88
N GLY A 175 1.71 -18.68 12.79
CA GLY A 175 2.77 -18.36 13.75
C GLY A 175 2.26 -18.11 15.18
N LEU A 176 1.00 -17.69 15.33
CA LEU A 176 0.32 -17.52 16.61
C LEU A 176 -0.35 -18.80 17.13
N GLY A 177 -0.26 -19.92 16.39
CA GLY A 177 -0.83 -21.21 16.78
C GLY A 177 -2.35 -21.31 16.57
N VAL A 178 -2.93 -20.49 15.69
CA VAL A 178 -4.37 -20.55 15.39
C VAL A 178 -4.67 -21.78 14.52
N GLU A 179 -5.40 -22.75 15.08
CA GLU A 179 -5.89 -23.89 14.31
C GLU A 179 -6.84 -23.45 13.19
N ASN A 180 -6.67 -24.01 11.99
CA ASN A 180 -7.46 -23.67 10.80
C ASN A 180 -7.44 -22.15 10.47
N ALA A 181 -6.25 -21.55 10.41
CA ALA A 181 -6.03 -20.13 10.07
C ALA A 181 -6.85 -19.65 8.86
N LEU A 182 -6.96 -20.46 7.81
CA LEU A 182 -7.77 -20.13 6.62
C LEU A 182 -9.27 -19.99 6.92
N MET A 183 -9.83 -20.86 7.76
CA MET A 183 -11.22 -20.76 8.19
C MET A 183 -11.42 -19.50 9.03
N VAL A 184 -10.56 -19.26 10.01
CA VAL A 184 -10.64 -18.06 10.87
C VAL A 184 -10.54 -16.77 10.04
N TYR A 185 -9.61 -16.73 9.09
CA TYR A 185 -9.47 -15.62 8.15
C TYR A 185 -10.75 -15.37 7.34
N ASN A 186 -11.34 -16.43 6.77
CA ASN A 186 -12.60 -16.31 6.01
C ASN A 186 -13.79 -15.90 6.90
N TYR A 187 -13.89 -16.41 8.14
CA TYR A 187 -14.93 -16.00 9.08
C TYR A 187 -14.77 -14.57 9.57
N TRP A 188 -13.54 -14.10 9.78
CA TRP A 188 -13.27 -12.72 10.14
C TRP A 188 -13.73 -11.77 9.03
N GLN A 189 -13.53 -12.14 7.76
CA GLN A 189 -14.05 -11.36 6.62
C GLN A 189 -15.59 -11.32 6.58
N ILE A 190 -16.25 -12.44 6.86
CA ILE A 190 -17.72 -12.49 6.92
C ILE A 190 -18.25 -11.71 8.14
N GLY A 191 -17.59 -11.80 9.29
CA GLY A 191 -17.91 -11.08 10.51
C GLY A 191 -17.76 -9.56 10.34
N PHE A 192 -16.72 -9.09 9.66
CA PHE A 192 -16.57 -7.68 9.29
C PHE A 192 -17.69 -7.23 8.34
N ARG A 193 -18.08 -8.08 7.38
CA ARG A 193 -19.17 -7.82 6.44
C ARG A 193 -20.55 -7.75 7.12
N VAL A 194 -20.74 -8.47 8.24
CA VAL A 194 -21.98 -8.51 9.03
C VAL A 194 -22.03 -7.40 10.09
N VAL A 195 -20.92 -7.13 10.79
CA VAL A 195 -20.85 -6.13 11.86
C VAL A 195 -20.74 -4.71 11.31
N PHE A 196 -19.97 -4.50 10.24
CA PHE A 196 -19.84 -3.19 9.57
C PHE A 196 -20.68 -3.13 8.30
N GLY A 197 -21.89 -3.69 8.34
CA GLY A 197 -22.85 -3.73 7.24
C GLY A 197 -22.74 -2.49 6.36
N GLN A 198 -22.38 -2.70 5.10
CA GLN A 198 -22.13 -1.63 4.13
C GLN A 198 -23.33 -0.68 4.06
N ARG A 199 -23.22 0.43 4.78
CA ARG A 199 -23.94 1.66 4.56
C ARG A 199 -22.90 2.72 4.24
N PHE A 200 -22.42 2.70 3.01
CA PHE A 200 -21.93 3.88 2.32
C PHE A 200 -23.04 4.37 1.40
#